data_AF-M0A762-F1
#
_entry.id   AF-M0A762-F1
#
_cell.length_a   1.000
_cell.length_b   1.000
_cell.length_c   1.000
_cell.angle_alpha   90.00
_cell.angle_beta   90.00
_cell.angle_gamma   90.00
#
_symmetry.space_group_name_H-M   'P 1'
#
loop_
_entity.id
_entity.type
_entity.pdbx_description
1 polymer ?
#
loop_
_entity_poly.entity_id
_entity_poly.type
_entity_poly.pdbx_seq_one_letter_code
_entity_poly.pdbx_strand_id
1 'polypeptide(L)'
;METGTIRLEDLSGGLDLYRTLESGQTYLWQRADGEMYSGTPAPGEWYVTVVDGDVIRARTVDGVLEWQSTTDAEPTVRRLLRLDDDLEAIVDNAPDDPLLDEAYEAHRGMRLVTDPSFGTLISFICSAQMRVCLLYTSL
;
A
#
# COMPACT_ATOMS: atom_id res chain seq x y z
N MET A 1 1.75 9.10 21.01
CA MET A 1 2.07 8.51 19.68
C MET A 1 1.77 7.06 19.84
N GLU A 2 0.68 6.62 19.22
CA GLU A 2 0.21 5.25 19.26
C GLU A 2 0.99 4.43 18.23
N THR A 3 1.17 3.16 18.54
CA THR A 3 1.89 2.22 17.68
C THR A 3 1.23 0.86 17.79
N GLY A 4 1.30 0.07 16.73
CA GLY A 4 0.81 -1.31 16.76
C GLY A 4 1.48 -2.16 15.70
N THR A 5 1.22 -3.47 15.77
CA THR A 5 1.76 -4.46 14.84
C THR A 5 0.67 -5.41 14.39
N ILE A 6 0.71 -5.77 13.11
CA ILE A 6 -0.17 -6.76 12.50
C ILE A 6 0.73 -7.84 11.90
N ARG A 7 0.52 -9.10 12.29
CA ARG A 7 1.28 -10.21 11.71
C ARG A 7 0.84 -10.46 10.28
N LEU A 8 1.80 -10.56 9.36
CA LEU A 8 1.49 -10.78 7.96
C LEU A 8 1.00 -12.20 7.68
N GLU A 9 1.43 -13.17 8.49
CA GLU A 9 0.98 -14.57 8.42
C GLU A 9 -0.49 -14.76 8.80
N ASP A 10 -1.06 -13.82 9.57
CA ASP A 10 -2.49 -13.83 9.94
C ASP A 10 -3.39 -13.28 8.81
N LEU A 11 -2.79 -12.74 7.73
CA LEU A 11 -3.52 -12.17 6.60
C LEU A 11 -3.59 -13.19 5.46
N SER A 12 -4.80 -13.51 4.98
CA SER A 12 -4.96 -14.38 3.80
C SER A 12 -4.22 -13.79 2.60
N GLY A 13 -3.28 -14.55 2.04
CA GLY A 13 -2.39 -14.14 0.94
C GLY A 13 -1.33 -13.10 1.31
N GLY A 14 -1.15 -12.77 2.59
CA GLY A 14 -0.08 -11.91 3.10
C GLY A 14 -0.18 -10.44 2.68
N LEU A 15 0.96 -9.74 2.70
CA LEU A 15 1.09 -8.34 2.26
C LEU A 15 2.47 -8.10 1.66
N ASP A 16 2.51 -7.59 0.43
CA ASP A 16 3.68 -6.97 -0.18
C ASP A 16 3.46 -5.45 -0.18
N LEU A 17 3.99 -4.77 0.85
CA LEU A 17 3.74 -3.35 1.06
C LEU A 17 4.33 -2.49 -0.06
N TYR A 18 5.51 -2.86 -0.57
CA TYR A 18 6.16 -2.16 -1.68
C TYR A 18 5.31 -2.24 -2.95
N ARG A 19 4.91 -3.46 -3.36
CA ARG A 19 4.06 -3.60 -4.55
C ARG A 19 2.68 -2.99 -4.35
N THR A 20 2.14 -3.02 -3.14
CA THR A 20 0.86 -2.37 -2.83
C THR A 20 0.94 -0.85 -3.00
N LEU A 21 1.98 -0.20 -2.47
CA LEU A 21 2.05 1.27 -2.46
C LEU A 21 2.75 1.88 -3.68
N GLU A 22 3.60 1.13 -4.40
CA GLU A 22 4.38 1.63 -5.53
C GLU A 22 3.97 1.01 -6.89
N SER A 23 2.85 0.30 -6.98
CA SER A 23 2.29 -0.16 -8.28
C SER A 23 1.69 0.96 -9.13
N GLY A 24 1.56 2.17 -8.58
CA GLY A 24 0.92 3.32 -9.23
C GLY A 24 -0.59 3.43 -8.97
N GLN A 25 -1.15 2.61 -8.08
CA GLN A 25 -2.56 2.69 -7.69
C GLN A 25 -2.88 3.84 -6.71
N THR A 26 -1.86 4.35 -5.99
CA THR A 26 -1.97 5.44 -5.02
C THR A 26 -0.90 6.48 -5.25
N TYR A 27 -1.18 7.74 -4.92
CA TYR A 27 -0.17 8.80 -4.81
C TYR A 27 -0.31 9.56 -3.49
N LEU A 28 -1.04 9.00 -2.53
CA LEU A 28 -1.30 9.61 -1.21
C LEU A 28 -0.36 9.07 -0.13
N TRP A 29 0.50 8.12 -0.50
CA TRP A 29 1.57 7.60 0.33
C TRP A 29 2.92 8.15 -0.13
N GLN A 30 3.85 8.22 0.80
CA GLN A 30 5.17 8.80 0.64
C GLN A 30 6.21 7.92 1.32
N ARG A 31 7.20 7.42 0.58
CA ARG A 31 8.31 6.68 1.18
C ARG A 31 9.29 7.65 1.86
N ALA A 32 9.59 7.41 3.13
CA ALA A 32 10.28 8.37 3.98
C ALA A 32 11.76 8.61 3.58
N ASP A 33 12.36 7.69 2.83
CA ASP A 33 13.69 7.85 2.22
C ASP A 33 13.70 8.81 1.01
N GLY A 34 12.53 9.22 0.51
CA GLY A 34 12.37 10.09 -0.65
C GLY A 34 12.50 9.39 -2.00
N GLU A 35 12.72 8.07 -2.03
CA GLU A 35 13.03 7.29 -3.24
C GLU A 35 11.82 6.49 -3.75
N MET A 36 10.61 6.95 -3.42
CA MET A 36 9.37 6.35 -3.93
C MET A 36 9.36 6.38 -5.46
N TYR A 37 8.93 5.28 -6.09
CA TYR A 37 8.94 5.07 -7.54
C TYR A 37 10.32 4.99 -8.19
N SER A 38 11.39 4.80 -7.41
CA SER A 38 12.74 4.50 -7.94
C SER A 38 12.84 3.12 -8.60
N GLY A 39 11.83 2.27 -8.43
CA GLY A 39 11.83 0.88 -8.91
C GLY A 39 12.67 -0.07 -8.04
N THR A 40 13.23 0.43 -6.94
CA THR A 40 14.01 -0.37 -5.98
C THR A 40 13.23 -0.51 -4.66
N PRO A 41 12.94 -1.73 -4.21
CA PRO A 41 12.35 -1.95 -2.89
C PRO A 41 13.28 -1.46 -1.79
N ALA A 42 12.70 -0.87 -0.74
CA ALA A 42 13.41 -0.46 0.47
C ALA A 42 12.83 -1.19 1.70
N PRO A 43 13.28 -2.43 1.99
CA PRO A 43 12.78 -3.21 3.12
C PRO A 43 12.98 -2.47 4.46
N GLY A 44 11.96 -2.45 5.32
CA GLY A 44 12.02 -1.76 6.61
C GLY A 44 11.86 -0.24 6.55
N GLU A 45 11.75 0.35 5.35
CA GLU A 45 11.51 1.78 5.19
C GLU A 45 10.05 2.14 5.49
N TRP A 46 9.85 3.35 6.02
CA TRP A 46 8.52 3.86 6.33
C TRP A 46 7.83 4.41 5.10
N TYR A 47 6.55 4.07 4.95
CA TYR A 47 5.61 4.82 4.14
C TYR A 47 4.77 5.70 5.05
N VAL A 48 4.46 6.90 4.60
CA VAL A 48 3.75 7.93 5.35
C VAL A 48 2.54 8.37 4.54
N THR A 49 1.40 8.56 5.22
CA THR A 49 0.20 9.16 4.64
C THR A 49 -0.48 10.05 5.68
N VAL A 50 -1.44 10.86 5.25
CA VAL A 50 -2.27 11.69 6.12
C VAL A 50 -3.73 11.39 5.84
N VAL A 51 -4.47 11.00 6.88
CA VAL A 51 -5.91 10.72 6.80
C VAL A 51 -6.62 11.45 7.91
N ASP A 52 -7.63 12.24 7.56
CA ASP A 52 -8.45 13.02 8.50
C ASP A 52 -7.62 13.91 9.47
N GLY A 53 -6.43 14.34 9.03
CA GLY A 53 -5.51 15.17 9.81
C GLY A 53 -4.48 14.39 10.63
N ASP A 54 -4.61 13.06 10.72
CA ASP A 54 -3.65 12.19 11.40
C ASP A 54 -2.56 11.72 10.45
N VAL A 55 -1.30 11.86 10.89
CA VAL A 55 -0.15 11.29 10.17
C VAL A 55 -0.04 9.83 10.53
N ILE A 56 -0.08 8.96 9.53
CA ILE A 56 0.05 7.51 9.69
C ILE A 56 1.33 7.08 8.99
N ARG A 57 2.16 6.32 9.71
CA ARG A 57 3.35 5.69 9.16
C ARG A 57 3.16 4.19 9.21
N ALA A 58 3.56 3.48 8.15
CA ALA A 58 3.52 2.02 8.09
C ALA A 58 4.81 1.48 7.46
N ARG A 59 5.31 0.35 7.96
CA ARG A 59 6.43 -0.38 7.35
C ARG A 59 6.30 -1.88 7.58
N THR A 60 6.91 -2.66 6.72
CA THR A 60 7.09 -4.11 6.96
C THR A 60 8.50 -4.39 7.45
N VAL A 61 8.60 -5.12 8.55
CA VAL A 61 9.86 -5.58 9.14
C VAL A 61 9.60 -6.93 9.81
N ASP A 62 10.50 -7.89 9.62
CA ASP A 62 10.47 -9.20 10.30
C ASP A 62 9.10 -9.91 10.28
N GLY A 63 8.38 -9.87 9.16
CA GLY A 63 7.09 -10.56 8.98
C GLY A 63 5.89 -9.89 9.66
N VAL A 64 6.05 -8.66 10.15
CA VAL A 64 4.96 -7.83 10.68
C VAL A 64 4.83 -6.52 9.91
N LEU A 65 3.61 -6.01 9.83
CA LEU A 65 3.33 -4.62 9.50
C LEU A 65 3.32 -3.80 10.79
N GLU A 66 4.30 -2.93 10.96
CA GLU A 66 4.31 -1.94 12.04
C GLU A 66 3.62 -0.68 11.57
N TRP A 67 2.87 -0.03 12.48
CA TRP A 67 2.30 1.29 12.23
C TRP A 67 2.54 2.26 13.39
N GLN A 68 2.58 3.56 13.08
CA GLN A 68 2.70 4.65 14.05
C GLN A 68 1.76 5.79 13.67
N SER A 69 1.09 6.38 14.66
CA SER A 69 0.26 7.57 14.44
C SER A 69 0.05 8.40 15.73
N THR A 70 -0.59 9.54 15.58
CA THR A 70 -1.06 10.40 16.68
C THR A 70 -2.21 9.78 17.45
N THR A 71 -3.05 9.00 16.79
CA THR A 71 -4.22 8.29 17.31
C THR A 71 -4.10 6.78 17.05
N ASP A 72 -5.02 5.97 17.59
CA ASP A 72 -5.11 4.56 17.23
C ASP A 72 -5.51 4.42 15.76
N ALA A 73 -4.52 4.07 14.93
CA ALA A 73 -4.67 4.02 13.48
C ALA A 73 -4.87 2.60 12.96
N GLU A 74 -4.89 1.55 13.81
CA GLU A 74 -5.00 0.17 13.31
C GLU A 74 -6.23 -0.03 12.41
N PRO A 75 -7.45 0.41 12.77
CA PRO A 75 -8.62 0.26 11.90
C PRO A 75 -8.45 0.99 10.56
N THR A 76 -7.79 2.15 10.58
CA THR A 76 -7.51 2.94 9.37
C THR A 76 -6.48 2.25 8.49
N VAL A 77 -5.39 1.74 9.06
CA VAL A 77 -4.35 0.99 8.34
C VAL A 77 -4.95 -0.27 7.69
N ARG A 78 -5.75 -1.04 8.44
CA ARG A 78 -6.47 -2.21 7.92
C ARG A 78 -7.35 -1.86 6.73
N ARG A 79 -8.11 -0.78 6.82
CA ARG A 79 -8.98 -0.30 5.74
C ARG A 79 -8.18 0.19 4.53
N LEU A 80 -7.19 1.06 4.73
CA LEU A 80 -6.40 1.67 3.65
C LEU A 80 -5.67 0.61 2.82
N LEU A 81 -5.12 -0.42 3.47
CA LEU A 81 -4.37 -1.50 2.82
C LEU A 81 -5.22 -2.75 2.55
N ARG A 82 -6.53 -2.69 2.80
CA ARG A 82 -7.49 -3.80 2.67
C ARG A 82 -6.99 -5.12 3.26
N LEU A 83 -6.49 -5.05 4.50
CA LEU A 83 -5.86 -6.20 5.17
C LEU A 83 -6.85 -7.32 5.49
N ASP A 84 -8.14 -7.00 5.58
CA ASP A 84 -9.20 -7.98 5.89
C ASP A 84 -9.74 -8.70 4.63
N ASP A 85 -9.26 -8.36 3.43
CA ASP A 85 -9.58 -9.11 2.22
C ASP A 85 -8.93 -10.50 2.22
N ASP A 86 -9.72 -11.50 1.82
CA ASP A 86 -9.26 -12.86 1.58
C ASP A 86 -8.66 -12.98 0.17
N LEU A 87 -7.36 -12.68 0.04
CA LEU A 87 -6.69 -12.71 -1.26
C LEU A 87 -6.66 -14.12 -1.87
N GLU A 88 -6.52 -15.16 -1.04
CA GLU A 88 -6.51 -16.54 -1.53
C GLU A 88 -7.87 -16.89 -2.13
N ALA A 89 -8.97 -16.56 -1.45
CA ALA A 89 -10.30 -16.75 -2.02
C ALA A 89 -10.52 -15.91 -3.29
N ILE A 90 -9.97 -14.70 -3.40
CA ILE A 90 -10.06 -13.88 -4.62
C ILE A 90 -9.36 -14.57 -5.79
N VAL A 91 -8.15 -15.11 -5.56
CA VAL A 91 -7.38 -15.83 -6.57
C VAL A 91 -8.08 -17.14 -6.96
N ASP A 92 -8.62 -17.89 -6.00
CA ASP A 92 -9.35 -19.14 -6.26
C ASP A 92 -10.62 -18.93 -7.10
N ASN A 93 -11.19 -17.73 -7.10
CA ASN A 93 -12.36 -17.37 -7.92
C ASN A 93 -11.97 -16.79 -9.30
N ALA A 94 -10.68 -16.63 -9.60
CA ALA A 94 -10.21 -16.16 -10.89
C ALA A 94 -10.44 -17.22 -12.00
N PRO A 95 -10.57 -16.80 -13.27
CA PRO A 95 -10.56 -17.74 -14.39
C PRO A 95 -9.29 -18.58 -14.42
N ASP A 96 -9.43 -19.84 -14.83
CA ASP A 96 -8.30 -20.74 -15.13
C ASP A 96 -7.57 -20.25 -16.39
N ASP A 97 -6.62 -19.32 -16.20
CA ASP A 97 -5.83 -18.67 -17.24
C ASP A 97 -4.35 -18.64 -16.83
N PRO A 98 -3.44 -19.28 -17.59
CA PRO A 98 -2.02 -19.32 -17.26
C PRO A 98 -1.34 -17.94 -17.13
N LEU A 99 -1.85 -16.91 -17.81
CA LEU A 99 -1.32 -15.55 -17.69
C LEU A 99 -1.71 -14.91 -16.35
N LEU A 100 -2.90 -15.25 -15.83
CA LEU A 100 -3.32 -14.80 -14.51
C LEU A 100 -2.51 -15.50 -13.41
N ASP A 101 -2.27 -16.81 -13.55
CA ASP A 101 -1.42 -17.57 -12.62
C ASP A 101 -0.02 -16.98 -12.53
N GLU A 102 0.61 -16.70 -13.68
CA GLU A 102 1.94 -16.07 -13.73
C GLU A 102 1.93 -14.70 -13.06
N ALA A 103 0.89 -13.89 -13.30
CA ALA A 103 0.76 -12.58 -12.69
C ALA A 103 0.60 -12.65 -11.16
N TYR A 104 -0.20 -13.60 -10.66
CA TYR A 104 -0.39 -13.79 -9.23
C TYR A 104 0.88 -14.27 -8.53
N GLU A 105 1.59 -15.24 -9.12
CA GLU A 105 2.87 -15.71 -8.60
C GLU A 105 3.92 -14.58 -8.60
N ALA A 106 3.96 -13.78 -9.67
CA ALA A 106 4.90 -12.65 -9.77
C ALA A 106 4.60 -11.54 -8.75
N HIS A 107 3.35 -11.35 -8.33
CA HIS A 107 2.90 -10.20 -7.53
C HIS A 107 2.14 -10.58 -6.25
N ARG A 108 2.43 -11.77 -5.68
CA ARG A 108 1.78 -12.25 -4.46
C ARG A 108 1.85 -11.25 -3.31
N GLY A 109 0.75 -11.10 -2.59
CA GLY A 109 0.63 -10.16 -1.46
C GLY A 109 0.33 -8.71 -1.85
N MET A 110 0.32 -8.37 -3.15
CA MET A 110 -0.15 -7.05 -3.59
C MET A 110 -1.65 -6.90 -3.28
N ARG A 111 -2.01 -5.85 -2.55
CA ARG A 111 -3.41 -5.52 -2.22
C ARG A 111 -3.88 -4.28 -2.97
N LEU A 112 -5.19 -4.13 -3.05
CA LEU A 112 -5.81 -2.88 -3.48
C LEU A 112 -5.80 -1.88 -2.33
N VAL A 113 -5.56 -0.59 -2.63
CA VAL A 113 -5.69 0.48 -1.64
C VAL A 113 -7.13 1.01 -1.56
N THR A 114 -7.52 1.54 -0.39
CA THR A 114 -8.79 2.24 -0.19
C THR A 114 -8.56 3.70 0.19
N ASP A 115 -7.95 4.44 -0.75
CA ASP A 115 -7.66 5.86 -0.58
C ASP A 115 -8.95 6.72 -0.57
N PRO A 116 -8.93 7.90 0.08
CA PRO A 116 -10.03 8.87 -0.01
C PRO A 116 -10.31 9.29 -1.46
N SER A 117 -11.56 9.15 -1.88
CA SER A 117 -11.99 9.34 -3.28
C SER A 117 -11.59 10.70 -3.87
N PHE A 118 -11.67 11.79 -3.10
CA PHE A 118 -11.27 13.12 -3.56
C PHE A 118 -9.75 13.19 -3.82
N GLY A 119 -8.94 12.69 -2.88
CA GLY A 119 -7.49 12.66 -3.03
C GLY A 119 -7.08 11.83 -4.26
N THR A 120 -7.64 10.63 -4.39
CA THR A 120 -7.42 9.76 -5.55
C THR A 120 -7.78 10.46 -6.86
N LEU A 121 -8.97 11.08 -6.95
CA LEU A 121 -9.42 11.78 -8.16
C LEU A 121 -8.42 12.87 -8.59
N ILE A 122 -8.01 13.72 -7.65
CA ILE A 122 -7.07 14.80 -7.92
C ILE A 122 -5.72 14.24 -8.35
N SER A 123 -5.18 13.25 -7.63
CA SER A 123 -3.91 12.61 -7.97
C SER A 123 -3.89 12.04 -9.38
N PHE A 124 -4.97 11.37 -9.81
CA PHE A 124 -5.06 10.80 -11.16
C PHE A 124 -5.31 11.85 -12.25
N ILE A 125 -6.00 12.96 -11.95
CA ILE A 125 -6.06 14.11 -12.86
C ILE A 125 -4.65 14.68 -13.10
N CYS A 126 -3.86 14.84 -12.04
CA CYS A 126 -2.48 15.31 -12.13
C CYS A 126 -1.57 14.31 -12.86
N SER A 127 -1.78 13.00 -12.69
CA SER A 127 -0.96 11.98 -13.35
C SER A 127 -1.16 11.92 -14.86
N ALA A 128 -2.35 12.26 -15.37
CA ALA A 128 -2.65 12.28 -16.81
C ALA A 128 -1.78 13.29 -17.61
N GLN A 129 -1.16 14.27 -16.95
CA GLN A 129 -0.32 15.29 -17.58
C GLN A 129 1.18 15.15 -17.24
N MET A 130 1.60 14.13 -16.48
CA MET A 130 2.97 14.01 -15.98
C MET A 130 3.50 12.57 -16.04
N ARG A 131 4.78 12.39 -16.34
CA ARG A 131 5.47 11.12 -16.04
C ARG A 131 5.53 10.97 -14.52
N VAL A 132 5.29 9.75 -14.01
CA VAL A 132 5.19 9.41 -12.57
C VAL A 132 6.22 10.11 -11.68
N CYS A 133 7.45 10.32 -12.16
CA CYS A 133 8.52 11.01 -11.43
C CYS A 133 8.23 12.46 -10.98
N LEU A 134 7.19 13.13 -11.46
CA LEU A 134 6.96 14.57 -11.18
C LEU A 134 5.83 14.86 -10.18
N LEU A 135 5.09 13.84 -9.71
CA LEU A 135 3.96 14.02 -8.77
C LEU A 135 4.40 14.17 -7.30
N TYR A 136 5.55 13.63 -6.94
CA TYR A 136 5.98 13.51 -5.54
C TYR A 136 6.75 14.72 -5.00
N THR A 137 7.16 15.65 -5.85
CA THR A 137 7.96 16.82 -5.46
C THR A 137 7.12 18.08 -5.21
N SER A 138 5.79 18.01 -5.24
CA SER A 138 4.92 19.20 -5.21
C SER A 138 3.71 19.14 -4.28
N LEU A 139 3.68 18.19 -3.33
CA LEU A 139 2.73 18.18 -2.22
C LEU A 139 3.48 18.24 -0.89
#